data_AF-W3VM38-F1
#
_entry.id   AF-W3VM38-F1
#
_cell.length_a   1.000
_cell.length_b   1.000
_cell.length_c   1.000
_cell.angle_alpha   90.00
_cell.angle_beta   90.00
_cell.angle_gamma   90.00
#
_symmetry.space_group_name_H-M   'P 1'
#
loop_
_entity.id
_entity.type
_entity.pdbx_description
1 polymer ?
#
loop_
_entity_poly.entity_id
_entity_poly.type
_entity_poly.pdbx_seq_one_letter_code
_entity_poly.pdbx_strand_id
1 'polypeptide(L)'
;MSPPRRDGDETTPLLSSLSHPPHDDEQAPVRTGATPLPRKQLFVLCLMRMTEPMSFTVIFPFVNAMLRANLPASVPDSQLGYYAGVVESAFAFVQFLTIFFWARLSDRIGRKPVLLIGLLGSFLSVNAFGLARTFPQMVLARSIAGLMNGNIAILKSVLAEITDETNQARAFSLIPLCFAVGSIVGNGLGGWLVGVGEGQWWKHHPFWLPCAVASSFNLCAIVLGSIFLQETLPRHKRSAHRTAQPAGSKDEDAPMSIRALLGDVTIRRILSTQFWLNFLNACHAALLPLFCYTAIAHGGLSLSSSDIGSILATNGAFTIFIQLIAFPTLERRLGGPAPVYKRVTAALPLVWICFPLAHIIASTTGSKAGIVAVLLVAIVLRGISNMSIVCSSLLVNNAAPTRASLATLNSVSQMAGCLSRTIGPTFSTSLFAYSTSNHVWAGQFSWAVMWAISATAWLVTLRIQAPAKAAWRNRPRAS
;
A
#
# COMPACT_ATOMS: atom_id res chain seq x y z
N MET A 1 -90.76 -30.67 8.67
CA MET A 1 -89.48 -29.93 8.68
C MET A 1 -89.21 -29.47 10.10
N SER A 2 -88.06 -29.87 10.63
CA SER A 2 -87.65 -29.80 12.05
C SER A 2 -87.32 -28.36 12.52
N PRO A 3 -87.24 -28.10 13.85
CA PRO A 3 -87.24 -26.75 14.44
C PRO A 3 -85.83 -26.13 14.54
N PRO A 4 -85.69 -24.82 14.83
CA PRO A 4 -84.38 -24.23 15.12
C PRO A 4 -83.99 -24.47 16.59
N ARG A 5 -82.70 -24.74 16.82
CA ARG A 5 -82.09 -24.84 18.15
C ARG A 5 -81.37 -23.53 18.53
N ARG A 6 -81.51 -23.23 19.81
CA ARG A 6 -80.92 -22.20 20.71
C ARG A 6 -79.49 -21.73 20.45
N ASP A 7 -79.33 -20.43 20.72
CA ASP A 7 -78.34 -19.74 21.58
C ASP A 7 -77.05 -20.47 22.00
N GLY A 8 -75.94 -19.75 21.82
CA GLY A 8 -74.66 -19.93 22.48
C GLY A 8 -73.77 -18.72 22.23
N ASP A 9 -73.62 -17.88 23.26
CA ASP A 9 -72.76 -16.70 23.35
C ASP A 9 -71.28 -16.95 22.97
N GLU A 10 -70.61 -15.95 22.38
CA GLU A 10 -69.58 -15.16 23.09
C GLU A 10 -68.75 -14.24 22.15
N THR A 11 -68.91 -12.93 22.39
CA THR A 11 -67.89 -11.87 22.44
C THR A 11 -66.92 -11.62 21.27
N THR A 12 -67.20 -10.56 20.49
CA THR A 12 -66.17 -9.55 20.12
C THR A 12 -66.83 -8.25 19.64
N PRO A 13 -66.45 -7.06 20.15
CA PRO A 13 -67.01 -5.80 19.68
C PRO A 13 -66.28 -5.33 18.42
N LEU A 14 -66.94 -5.38 17.25
CA LEU A 14 -66.45 -4.74 16.02
C LEU A 14 -66.95 -3.29 15.99
N LEU A 15 -66.19 -2.41 16.63
CA LEU A 15 -66.43 -0.97 16.60
C LEU A 15 -66.08 -0.43 15.21
N SER A 16 -67.14 0.09 14.60
CA SER A 16 -67.29 0.92 13.42
C SER A 16 -66.18 1.96 13.17
N SER A 17 -65.73 2.00 11.91
CA SER A 17 -65.46 3.19 11.10
C SER A 17 -64.82 4.41 11.77
N LEU A 18 -63.50 4.55 11.64
CA LEU A 18 -62.84 5.86 11.57
C LEU A 18 -61.90 5.90 10.34
N SER A 19 -62.19 6.88 9.51
CA SER A 19 -61.52 7.31 8.28
C SER A 19 -59.99 7.36 8.37
N HIS A 20 -59.31 6.57 7.54
CA HIS A 20 -57.96 6.88 7.07
C HIS A 20 -58.08 7.63 5.72
N PRO A 21 -57.44 8.80 5.55
CA PRO A 21 -57.26 9.37 4.22
C PRO A 21 -56.35 8.43 3.40
N PRO A 22 -56.51 8.34 2.07
CA PRO A 22 -55.53 7.66 1.26
C PRO A 22 -54.23 8.46 1.35
N HIS A 23 -53.27 7.96 2.13
CA HIS A 23 -51.89 8.25 1.83
C HIS A 23 -51.63 7.61 0.47
N ASP A 24 -51.64 8.44 -0.57
CA ASP A 24 -50.90 8.17 -1.79
C ASP A 24 -49.44 7.96 -1.37
N ASP A 25 -49.11 6.74 -0.97
CA ASP A 25 -47.76 6.21 -1.00
C ASP A 25 -47.38 6.11 -2.48
N GLU A 26 -47.14 7.26 -3.10
CA GLU A 26 -46.24 7.36 -4.22
C GLU A 26 -44.84 7.02 -3.66
N GLN A 27 -44.62 5.71 -3.43
CA GLN A 27 -43.30 5.15 -3.28
C GLN A 27 -42.56 5.49 -4.56
N ALA A 28 -41.87 6.64 -4.53
CA ALA A 28 -40.94 7.03 -5.56
C ALA A 28 -40.11 5.79 -5.92
N PRO A 29 -40.06 5.38 -7.20
CA PRO A 29 -39.46 4.11 -7.58
C PRO A 29 -38.05 4.06 -7.00
N VAL A 30 -37.79 3.10 -6.11
CA VAL A 30 -36.48 2.86 -5.52
C VAL A 30 -35.52 2.66 -6.69
N ARG A 31 -34.68 3.68 -6.94
CA ARG A 31 -33.74 3.67 -8.06
C ARG A 31 -32.71 2.57 -7.80
N THR A 32 -32.93 1.40 -8.38
CA THR A 32 -32.02 0.24 -8.41
C THR A 32 -30.78 0.46 -9.31
N GLY A 33 -30.45 1.72 -9.61
CA GLY A 33 -29.29 2.10 -10.42
C GLY A 33 -28.09 2.45 -9.54
N ALA A 34 -26.91 1.94 -9.90
CA ALA A 34 -25.66 2.33 -9.25
C ALA A 34 -25.47 3.86 -9.31
N THR A 35 -25.17 4.49 -8.18
CA THR A 35 -24.98 5.94 -8.15
C THR A 35 -23.72 6.32 -8.92
N PRO A 36 -23.77 7.37 -9.75
CA PRO A 36 -22.63 7.77 -10.56
C PRO A 36 -21.51 8.34 -9.66
N LEU A 37 -20.27 7.92 -9.93
CA LEU A 37 -19.08 8.45 -9.23
C LEU A 37 -18.88 9.94 -9.54
N PRO A 38 -18.44 10.77 -8.57
CA PRO A 38 -18.10 12.17 -8.79
C PRO A 38 -16.79 12.28 -9.58
N ARG A 39 -16.87 12.11 -10.90
CA ARG A 39 -15.71 11.94 -11.81
C ARG A 39 -14.66 13.03 -11.65
N LYS A 40 -15.07 14.29 -11.48
CA LYS A 40 -14.15 15.44 -11.32
C LYS A 40 -13.33 15.34 -10.03
N GLN A 41 -13.98 15.12 -8.89
CA GLN A 41 -13.29 14.96 -7.59
C GLN A 41 -12.41 13.71 -7.58
N LEU A 42 -12.92 12.60 -8.11
CA LEU A 42 -12.19 11.34 -8.16
C LEU A 42 -10.92 11.45 -9.02
N PHE A 43 -10.99 12.13 -10.16
CA PHE A 43 -9.84 12.38 -11.03
C PHE A 43 -8.76 13.19 -10.31
N VAL A 44 -9.14 14.29 -9.64
CA VAL A 44 -8.21 15.12 -8.85
C VAL A 44 -7.57 14.31 -7.72
N LEU A 45 -8.36 13.52 -7.00
CA LEU A 45 -7.87 12.63 -5.95
C LEU A 45 -6.89 11.57 -6.50
N CYS A 46 -7.16 11.01 -7.67
CA CYS A 46 -6.25 10.05 -8.30
C CYS A 46 -4.91 10.70 -8.70
N LEU A 47 -4.96 11.91 -9.26
CA LEU A 47 -3.75 12.69 -9.56
C LEU A 47 -2.93 12.97 -8.29
N MET A 48 -3.57 13.49 -7.24
CA MET A 48 -2.92 13.73 -5.94
C MET A 48 -2.35 12.43 -5.37
N ARG A 49 -3.07 11.31 -5.48
CA ARG A 49 -2.61 10.01 -4.98
C ARG A 49 -1.38 9.50 -5.71
N MET A 50 -1.24 9.82 -6.99
CA MET A 50 -0.16 9.34 -7.85
C MET A 50 1.18 10.04 -7.59
N THR A 51 1.19 11.24 -7.02
CA THR A 51 2.44 12.00 -6.78
C THR A 51 3.24 11.47 -5.59
N GLU A 52 2.58 10.98 -4.55
CA GLU A 52 3.21 10.35 -3.38
C GLU A 52 4.08 9.13 -3.69
N PRO A 53 3.60 8.09 -4.39
CA PRO A 53 4.40 6.92 -4.73
C PRO A 53 5.55 7.31 -5.66
N MET A 54 5.32 8.25 -6.58
CA MET A 54 6.37 8.80 -7.43
C MET A 54 7.49 9.44 -6.61
N SER A 55 7.12 10.27 -5.64
CA SER A 55 8.05 10.92 -4.70
C SER A 55 8.77 9.94 -3.79
N PHE A 56 8.08 8.86 -3.41
CA PHE A 56 8.64 7.82 -2.55
C PHE A 56 9.65 6.94 -3.30
N THR A 57 9.38 6.58 -4.57
CA THR A 57 10.22 5.65 -5.32
C THR A 57 11.32 6.31 -6.13
N VAL A 58 11.25 7.62 -6.40
CA VAL A 58 12.26 8.34 -7.22
C VAL A 58 13.68 8.17 -6.71
N ILE A 59 13.87 7.95 -5.41
CA ILE A 59 15.20 7.84 -4.79
C ILE A 59 15.87 6.47 -5.01
N PHE A 60 15.11 5.39 -5.20
CA PHE A 60 15.65 4.02 -5.17
C PHE A 60 16.71 3.75 -6.25
N PRO A 61 16.58 4.24 -7.49
CA PRO A 61 17.61 4.01 -8.52
C PRO A 61 18.98 4.64 -8.23
N PHE A 62 19.03 5.68 -7.40
CA PHE A 62 20.24 6.48 -7.21
C PHE A 62 20.71 6.63 -5.76
N VAL A 63 19.94 6.20 -4.76
CA VAL A 63 20.29 6.38 -3.34
C VAL A 63 21.68 5.82 -3.01
N ASN A 64 22.05 4.68 -3.58
CA ASN A 64 23.37 4.07 -3.38
C ASN A 64 24.50 4.91 -4.02
N ALA A 65 24.29 5.41 -5.23
CA ALA A 65 25.21 6.32 -5.90
C ALA A 65 25.38 7.63 -5.13
N MET A 66 24.27 8.18 -4.63
CA MET A 66 24.25 9.40 -3.84
C MET A 66 24.97 9.24 -2.51
N LEU A 67 24.78 8.12 -1.82
CA LEU A 67 25.52 7.83 -0.60
C LEU A 67 27.01 7.69 -0.88
N ARG A 68 27.40 6.96 -1.93
CA ARG A 68 28.83 6.78 -2.24
C ARG A 68 29.53 8.10 -2.59
N ALA A 69 28.83 9.01 -3.28
CA ALA A 69 29.34 10.32 -3.66
C ALA A 69 29.48 11.31 -2.49
N ASN A 70 28.70 11.14 -1.42
CA ASN A 70 28.63 12.09 -0.30
C ASN A 70 29.18 11.55 1.03
N LEU A 71 29.44 10.24 1.13
CA LEU A 71 30.11 9.65 2.28
C LEU A 71 31.63 9.82 2.17
N PRO A 72 32.36 9.92 3.31
CA PRO A 72 33.81 9.95 3.31
C PRO A 72 34.40 8.73 2.59
N ALA A 73 35.49 8.93 1.86
CA ALA A 73 36.18 7.83 1.16
C ALA A 73 36.71 6.73 2.10
N SER A 74 36.81 7.02 3.40
CA SER A 74 37.16 6.04 4.45
C SER A 74 36.06 5.03 4.74
N VAL A 75 34.81 5.29 4.33
CA VAL A 75 33.71 4.34 4.47
C VAL A 75 33.84 3.28 3.37
N PRO A 76 34.05 2.00 3.72
CA PRO A 76 34.15 0.93 2.72
C PRO A 76 32.86 0.76 1.94
N ASP A 77 32.95 0.42 0.66
CA ASP A 77 31.79 0.10 -0.21
C ASP A 77 30.92 -1.00 0.39
N SER A 78 31.53 -1.91 1.16
CA SER A 78 30.85 -3.00 1.84
C SER A 78 29.91 -2.53 2.96
N GLN A 79 30.09 -1.32 3.51
CA GLN A 79 29.20 -0.71 4.51
C GLN A 79 28.10 0.15 3.89
N LEU A 80 28.13 0.40 2.57
CA LEU A 80 27.17 1.26 1.89
C LEU A 80 25.72 0.81 2.10
N GLY A 81 25.49 -0.50 2.14
CA GLY A 81 24.18 -1.09 2.40
C GLY A 81 23.57 -0.67 3.75
N TYR A 82 24.38 -0.53 4.81
CA TYR A 82 23.89 -0.07 6.11
C TYR A 82 23.29 1.34 6.01
N TYR A 83 24.02 2.28 5.40
CA TYR A 83 23.57 3.67 5.24
C TYR A 83 22.33 3.76 4.33
N ALA A 84 22.29 3.00 3.24
CA ALA A 84 21.13 2.93 2.36
C ALA A 84 19.87 2.46 3.11
N GLY A 85 20.00 1.39 3.89
CA GLY A 85 18.92 0.88 4.71
C GLY A 85 18.39 1.90 5.72
N VAL A 86 19.26 2.65 6.39
CA VAL A 86 18.84 3.71 7.32
C VAL A 86 18.06 4.83 6.60
N VAL A 87 18.53 5.31 5.45
CA VAL A 87 17.85 6.35 4.65
C VAL A 87 16.47 5.88 4.18
N GLU A 88 16.35 4.63 3.74
CA GLU A 88 15.08 4.05 3.29
C GLU A 88 14.09 3.86 4.46
N SER A 89 14.56 3.31 5.57
CA SER A 89 13.76 3.02 6.77
C SER A 89 13.30 4.28 7.51
N ALA A 90 14.08 5.36 7.50
CA ALA A 90 13.77 6.60 8.24
C ALA A 90 12.38 7.16 7.91
N PHE A 91 12.00 7.14 6.63
CA PHE A 91 10.66 7.54 6.19
C PHE A 91 9.56 6.67 6.79
N ALA A 92 9.71 5.35 6.73
CA ALA A 92 8.69 4.42 7.21
C ALA A 92 8.56 4.48 8.74
N PHE A 93 9.68 4.67 9.44
CA PHE A 93 9.72 4.84 10.89
C PHE A 93 8.94 6.07 11.33
N VAL A 94 9.24 7.24 10.76
CA VAL A 94 8.55 8.47 11.14
C VAL A 94 7.08 8.43 10.71
N GLN A 95 6.76 7.89 9.53
CA GLN A 95 5.38 7.68 9.10
C GLN A 95 4.59 6.79 10.07
N PHE A 96 5.20 5.72 10.59
CA PHE A 96 4.58 4.85 11.57
C PHE A 96 4.16 5.61 12.85
N LEU A 97 4.98 6.55 13.31
CA LEU A 97 4.71 7.36 14.51
C LEU A 97 3.62 8.41 14.27
N THR A 98 3.48 8.92 13.04
CA THR A 98 2.68 10.12 12.74
C THR A 98 1.35 9.81 12.07
N ILE A 99 1.11 8.58 11.60
CA ILE A 99 -0.09 8.22 10.84
C ILE A 99 -1.40 8.54 11.56
N PHE A 100 -1.47 8.28 12.88
CA PHE A 100 -2.65 8.57 13.68
C PHE A 100 -2.86 10.06 13.94
N PHE A 101 -1.76 10.82 14.04
CA PHE A 101 -1.80 12.25 14.22
C PHE A 101 -2.52 12.91 13.04
N TRP A 102 -2.14 12.56 11.80
CA TRP A 102 -2.78 13.11 10.61
C TRP A 102 -4.22 12.71 10.41
N ALA A 103 -4.57 11.45 10.73
CA ALA A 103 -5.96 11.00 10.71
C ALA A 103 -6.83 11.89 11.61
N ARG A 104 -6.43 12.06 12.88
CA ARG A 104 -7.15 12.90 13.86
C ARG A 104 -7.14 14.38 13.48
N LEU A 105 -6.04 14.89 12.93
CA LEU A 105 -5.97 16.28 12.51
C LEU A 105 -6.94 16.55 11.36
N SER A 106 -7.05 15.64 10.39
CA SER A 106 -7.99 15.76 9.28
C SER A 106 -9.46 15.71 9.71
N ASP A 107 -9.77 15.00 10.81
CA ASP A 107 -11.11 15.02 11.40
C ASP A 107 -11.46 16.37 12.07
N ARG A 108 -10.44 17.16 12.46
CA ARG A 108 -10.62 18.45 13.15
C ARG A 108 -10.64 19.63 12.20
N ILE A 109 -9.67 19.70 11.27
CA ILE A 109 -9.48 20.88 10.42
C ILE A 109 -10.04 20.71 9.00
N GLY A 110 -10.47 19.50 8.63
CA GLY A 110 -10.93 19.17 7.27
C GLY A 110 -9.95 18.27 6.53
N ARG A 111 -10.45 17.53 5.54
CA ARG A 111 -9.67 16.59 4.72
C ARG A 111 -8.79 17.32 3.72
N LYS A 112 -9.34 18.33 3.04
CA LYS A 112 -8.65 19.10 2.00
C LYS A 112 -7.38 19.80 2.51
N PRO A 113 -7.41 20.60 3.59
CA PRO A 113 -6.22 21.32 4.04
C PRO A 113 -5.10 20.36 4.45
N VAL A 114 -5.44 19.24 5.11
CA VAL A 114 -4.42 18.27 5.54
C VAL A 114 -3.77 17.57 4.34
N LEU A 115 -4.54 17.18 3.31
CA LEU A 115 -3.98 16.60 2.09
C LEU A 115 -3.00 17.57 1.41
N LEU A 116 -3.35 18.86 1.31
CA LEU A 116 -2.49 19.87 0.69
C LEU A 116 -1.21 20.12 1.51
N ILE A 117 -1.30 20.13 2.84
CA ILE A 117 -0.13 20.25 3.73
C ILE A 117 0.81 19.05 3.51
N GLY A 118 0.28 17.83 3.44
CA GLY A 118 1.10 16.64 3.21
C GLY A 118 1.79 16.63 1.84
N LEU A 119 1.10 17.10 0.79
CA LEU A 119 1.70 17.28 -0.54
C LEU A 119 2.78 18.36 -0.55
N LEU A 120 2.58 19.48 0.14
CA LEU A 120 3.59 20.54 0.28
C LEU A 120 4.83 20.03 1.02
N GLY A 121 4.63 19.31 2.12
CA GLY A 121 5.72 18.66 2.83
C GLY A 121 6.48 17.64 1.98
N SER A 122 5.77 16.89 1.12
CA SER A 122 6.37 15.98 0.15
C SER A 122 7.18 16.73 -0.92
N PHE A 123 6.66 17.84 -1.45
CA PHE A 123 7.38 18.71 -2.39
C PHE A 123 8.69 19.23 -1.80
N LEU A 124 8.65 19.79 -0.58
CA LEU A 124 9.83 20.35 0.08
C LEU A 124 10.86 19.26 0.43
N SER A 125 10.40 18.14 0.99
CA SER A 125 11.30 17.06 1.43
C SER A 125 12.01 16.34 0.27
N VAL A 126 11.33 16.12 -0.86
CA VAL A 126 11.94 15.50 -2.06
C VAL A 126 13.02 16.40 -2.64
N ASN A 127 12.78 17.71 -2.73
CA ASN A 127 13.80 18.67 -3.17
C ASN A 127 14.97 18.75 -2.19
N ALA A 128 14.68 18.82 -0.89
CA ALA A 128 15.71 18.80 0.14
C ALA A 128 16.58 17.53 0.07
N PHE A 129 15.98 16.38 -0.24
CA PHE A 129 16.72 15.14 -0.45
C PHE A 129 17.64 15.22 -1.67
N GLY A 130 17.14 15.66 -2.84
CA GLY A 130 17.95 15.79 -4.06
C GLY A 130 19.11 16.79 -3.94
N LEU A 131 19.01 17.76 -3.02
CA LEU A 131 20.05 18.74 -2.69
C LEU A 131 20.98 18.30 -1.55
N ALA A 132 20.68 17.21 -0.84
CA ALA A 132 21.44 16.79 0.33
C ALA A 132 22.86 16.36 -0.04
N ARG A 133 23.83 16.80 0.76
CA ARG A 133 25.26 16.53 0.56
C ARG A 133 25.90 15.76 1.71
N THR A 134 25.11 15.46 2.75
CA THR A 134 25.59 14.70 3.90
C THR A 134 24.56 13.66 4.30
N PHE A 135 25.03 12.56 4.88
CA PHE A 135 24.16 11.49 5.35
C PHE A 135 23.06 11.97 6.33
N PRO A 136 23.34 12.82 7.33
CA PRO A 136 22.29 13.36 8.20
C PRO A 136 21.23 14.19 7.47
N GLN A 137 21.62 14.96 6.44
CA GLN A 137 20.65 15.71 5.62
C GLN A 137 19.71 14.77 4.87
N MET A 138 20.23 13.67 4.33
CA MET A 138 19.41 12.65 3.65
C MET A 138 18.40 12.02 4.62
N VAL A 139 18.86 11.62 5.82
CA VAL A 139 17.99 11.05 6.87
C VAL A 139 16.94 12.07 7.33
N LEU A 140 17.32 13.34 7.51
CA LEU A 140 16.39 14.40 7.90
C LEU A 140 15.33 14.65 6.82
N ALA A 141 15.74 14.78 5.55
CA ALA A 141 14.80 14.96 4.44
C ALA A 141 13.81 13.79 4.33
N ARG A 142 14.28 12.54 4.50
CA ARG A 142 13.42 11.35 4.54
C ARG A 142 12.49 11.32 5.74
N SER A 143 12.96 11.78 6.89
CA SER A 143 12.17 11.88 8.12
C SER A 143 11.06 12.92 7.97
N ILE A 144 11.35 14.09 7.39
CA ILE A 144 10.35 15.12 7.07
C ILE A 144 9.33 14.57 6.05
N ALA A 145 9.79 13.85 5.02
CA ALA A 145 8.89 13.19 4.07
C ALA A 145 7.94 12.22 4.79
N GLY A 146 8.45 11.39 5.72
CA GLY A 146 7.63 10.45 6.50
C GLY A 146 6.67 11.16 7.45
N LEU A 147 7.15 12.22 8.11
CA LEU A 147 6.36 13.08 8.99
C LEU A 147 5.19 13.71 8.26
N MET A 148 5.36 14.11 7.00
CA MET A 148 4.33 14.77 6.18
C MET A 148 3.47 13.79 5.37
N ASN A 149 3.69 12.47 5.49
CA ASN A 149 3.00 11.45 4.68
C ASN A 149 1.84 10.76 5.42
N GLY A 150 0.80 11.54 5.76
CA GLY A 150 -0.47 11.06 6.32
C GLY A 150 -1.59 10.87 5.29
N ASN A 151 -1.32 11.23 4.04
CA ASN A 151 -2.34 11.44 3.00
C ASN A 151 -3.09 10.17 2.59
N ILE A 152 -2.47 8.99 2.58
CA ILE A 152 -3.16 7.74 2.19
C ILE A 152 -4.37 7.47 3.09
N ALA A 153 -4.25 7.73 4.39
CA ALA A 153 -5.35 7.54 5.33
C ALA A 153 -6.49 8.52 5.04
N ILE A 154 -6.15 9.79 4.83
CA ILE A 154 -7.11 10.88 4.57
C ILE A 154 -7.80 10.66 3.23
N LEU A 155 -7.07 10.25 2.20
CA LEU A 155 -7.60 9.96 0.87
C LEU A 155 -8.58 8.79 0.91
N LYS A 156 -8.31 7.74 1.70
CA LYS A 156 -9.28 6.65 1.91
C LYS A 156 -10.55 7.16 2.61
N SER A 157 -10.43 8.08 3.57
CA SER A 157 -11.59 8.70 4.22
C SER A 157 -12.40 9.58 3.26
N VAL A 158 -11.74 10.46 2.49
CA VAL A 158 -12.40 11.28 1.45
C VAL A 158 -13.11 10.38 0.45
N LEU A 159 -12.44 9.32 -0.01
CA LEU A 159 -13.01 8.40 -0.98
C LEU A 159 -14.24 7.69 -0.40
N ALA A 160 -14.20 7.26 0.87
CA ALA A 160 -15.36 6.69 1.55
C ALA A 160 -16.50 7.69 1.74
N GLU A 161 -16.20 8.96 1.96
CA GLU A 161 -17.19 10.03 2.17
C GLU A 161 -17.90 10.45 0.86
N ILE A 162 -17.23 10.33 -0.29
CA ILE A 162 -17.80 10.69 -1.63
C ILE A 162 -18.35 9.48 -2.41
N THR A 163 -18.27 8.28 -1.84
CA THR A 163 -18.76 7.04 -2.45
C THR A 163 -19.82 6.39 -1.59
N ASP A 164 -20.59 5.49 -2.19
CA ASP A 164 -21.55 4.66 -1.48
C ASP A 164 -21.34 3.17 -1.80
N GLU A 165 -22.15 2.31 -1.20
CA GLU A 165 -22.03 0.86 -1.35
C GLU A 165 -22.16 0.34 -2.80
N THR A 166 -22.73 1.14 -3.71
CA THR A 166 -22.91 0.76 -5.11
C THR A 166 -21.66 1.01 -5.94
N ASN A 167 -20.83 2.00 -5.56
CA ASN A 167 -19.69 2.44 -6.36
C ASN A 167 -18.32 2.40 -5.63
N GLN A 168 -18.31 2.22 -4.31
CA GLN A 168 -17.11 2.25 -3.46
C GLN A 168 -16.05 1.25 -3.92
N ALA A 169 -16.42 0.04 -4.33
CA ALA A 169 -15.46 -0.97 -4.80
C ALA A 169 -14.66 -0.51 -6.03
N ARG A 170 -15.32 0.16 -6.98
CA ARG A 170 -14.68 0.71 -8.19
C ARG A 170 -13.80 1.92 -7.87
N ALA A 171 -14.20 2.73 -6.88
CA ALA A 171 -13.41 3.88 -6.46
C ALA A 171 -12.14 3.43 -5.72
N PHE A 172 -12.27 2.51 -4.76
CA PHE A 172 -11.15 2.02 -3.95
C PHE A 172 -10.13 1.21 -4.76
N SER A 173 -10.52 0.61 -5.88
CA SER A 173 -9.58 -0.07 -6.79
C SER A 173 -8.64 0.89 -7.53
N LEU A 174 -8.97 2.19 -7.61
CA LEU A 174 -8.09 3.21 -8.22
C LEU A 174 -6.89 3.54 -7.34
N ILE A 175 -6.98 3.37 -6.01
CA ILE A 175 -5.89 3.65 -5.08
C ILE A 175 -4.63 2.81 -5.39
N PRO A 176 -4.70 1.46 -5.47
CA PRO A 176 -3.53 0.65 -5.80
C PRO A 176 -3.04 0.88 -7.24
N LEU A 177 -3.93 1.21 -8.18
CA LEU A 177 -3.54 1.55 -9.54
C LEU A 177 -2.68 2.84 -9.58
N CYS A 178 -3.14 3.89 -8.90
CA CYS A 178 -2.38 5.15 -8.78
C CYS A 178 -1.02 4.93 -8.10
N PHE A 179 -0.98 4.07 -7.07
CA PHE A 179 0.29 3.67 -6.43
C PHE A 179 1.26 3.04 -7.44
N ALA A 180 0.76 2.11 -8.24
CA ALA A 180 1.58 1.36 -9.17
C ALA A 180 2.09 2.23 -10.33
N VAL A 181 1.21 3.02 -10.96
CA VAL A 181 1.59 3.97 -12.01
C VAL A 181 2.62 4.98 -11.50
N GLY A 182 2.35 5.62 -10.36
CA GLY A 182 3.29 6.58 -9.78
C GLY A 182 4.63 5.95 -9.40
N SER A 183 4.64 4.70 -8.93
CA SER A 183 5.89 3.97 -8.64
C SER A 183 6.72 3.70 -9.89
N ILE A 184 6.08 3.34 -11.01
CA ILE A 184 6.77 3.12 -12.31
C ILE A 184 7.42 4.42 -12.77
N VAL A 185 6.64 5.51 -12.79
CA VAL A 185 7.14 6.83 -13.21
C VAL A 185 8.26 7.30 -12.27
N GLY A 186 8.08 7.18 -10.96
CA GLY A 186 9.09 7.57 -9.98
C GLY A 186 10.42 6.83 -10.18
N ASN A 187 10.38 5.50 -10.29
CA ASN A 187 11.60 4.71 -10.53
C ASN A 187 12.26 5.04 -11.88
N GLY A 188 11.47 5.28 -12.93
CA GLY A 188 12.00 5.70 -14.23
C GLY A 188 12.71 7.06 -14.14
N LEU A 189 12.02 8.10 -13.63
CA LEU A 189 12.58 9.44 -13.43
C LEU A 189 13.85 9.41 -12.57
N GLY A 190 13.82 8.62 -11.50
CA GLY A 190 14.94 8.43 -10.59
C GLY A 190 16.19 7.88 -11.26
N GLY A 191 16.04 6.97 -12.23
CA GLY A 191 17.21 6.40 -12.93
C GLY A 191 17.67 7.26 -14.09
N TRP A 192 16.73 7.69 -14.94
CA TRP A 192 17.03 8.28 -16.24
C TRP A 192 17.53 9.72 -16.17
N LEU A 193 17.17 10.48 -15.12
CA LEU A 193 17.49 11.91 -15.03
C LEU A 193 18.76 12.22 -14.23
N VAL A 194 19.42 11.21 -13.66
CA VAL A 194 20.64 11.41 -12.87
C VAL A 194 21.77 11.85 -13.80
N GLY A 195 22.40 12.99 -13.48
CA GLY A 195 23.57 13.47 -14.22
C GLY A 195 23.30 14.00 -15.64
N VAL A 196 22.03 14.17 -16.05
CA VAL A 196 21.67 14.69 -17.38
C VAL A 196 21.93 16.19 -17.53
N GLY A 197 21.93 16.94 -16.41
CA GLY A 197 22.11 18.40 -16.45
C GLY A 197 23.53 18.83 -16.81
N GLU A 198 23.65 19.86 -17.65
CA GLU A 198 24.95 20.42 -18.09
C GLU A 198 25.32 21.71 -17.34
N GLY A 199 26.57 21.80 -16.87
CA GLY A 199 27.10 22.97 -16.17
C GLY A 199 27.60 22.67 -14.76
N GLN A 200 28.27 23.63 -14.12
CA GLN A 200 28.87 23.45 -12.79
C GLN A 200 27.83 23.12 -11.71
N TRP A 201 26.66 23.76 -11.77
CA TRP A 201 25.58 23.55 -10.80
C TRP A 201 25.11 22.09 -10.79
N TRP A 202 24.88 21.48 -11.96
CA TRP A 202 24.42 20.09 -12.09
C TRP A 202 25.49 19.07 -11.71
N LYS A 203 26.77 19.37 -11.97
CA LYS A 203 27.88 18.56 -11.48
C LYS A 203 27.94 18.55 -9.95
N HIS A 204 27.61 19.67 -9.29
CA HIS A 204 27.49 19.75 -7.83
C HIS A 204 26.19 19.13 -7.29
N HIS A 205 25.14 19.01 -8.12
CA HIS A 205 23.82 18.51 -7.73
C HIS A 205 23.25 17.46 -8.71
N PRO A 206 23.95 16.34 -8.96
CA PRO A 206 23.58 15.39 -10.02
C PRO A 206 22.26 14.65 -9.75
N PHE A 207 21.80 14.62 -8.48
CA PHE A 207 20.60 13.93 -8.03
C PHE A 207 19.38 14.85 -7.88
N TRP A 208 19.54 16.17 -8.04
CA TRP A 208 18.42 17.10 -7.84
C TRP A 208 17.42 17.07 -8.99
N LEU A 209 17.87 16.91 -10.25
CA LEU A 209 16.95 16.92 -11.41
C LEU A 209 15.84 15.85 -11.30
N PRO A 210 16.13 14.56 -11.00
CA PRO A 210 15.08 13.58 -10.76
C PRO A 210 14.07 14.03 -9.68
N CYS A 211 14.57 14.59 -8.57
CA CYS A 211 13.76 15.07 -7.46
C CYS A 211 12.92 16.31 -7.83
N ALA A 212 13.49 17.26 -8.57
CA ALA A 212 12.80 18.46 -9.04
C ALA A 212 11.65 18.10 -9.99
N VAL A 213 11.89 17.18 -10.93
CA VAL A 213 10.86 16.72 -11.86
C VAL A 213 9.76 15.97 -11.10
N ALA A 214 10.10 14.99 -10.24
CA ALA A 214 9.10 14.27 -9.45
C ALA A 214 8.30 15.17 -8.51
N SER A 215 8.96 16.16 -7.89
CA SER A 215 8.31 17.10 -6.98
C SER A 215 7.40 18.11 -7.70
N SER A 216 7.68 18.45 -8.96
CA SER A 216 6.80 19.31 -9.77
C SER A 216 5.38 18.72 -9.91
N PHE A 217 5.25 17.39 -9.97
CA PHE A 217 3.95 16.72 -9.92
C PHE A 217 3.21 17.00 -8.61
N ASN A 218 3.88 17.04 -7.45
CA ASN A 218 3.24 17.44 -6.19
C ASN A 218 2.75 18.89 -6.26
N LEU A 219 3.55 19.81 -6.83
CA LEU A 219 3.15 21.21 -6.99
C LEU A 219 1.90 21.32 -7.88
N CYS A 220 1.87 20.61 -9.01
CA CYS A 220 0.68 20.51 -9.86
C CYS A 220 -0.52 19.94 -9.10
N ALA A 221 -0.33 18.88 -8.31
CA ALA A 221 -1.39 18.29 -7.49
C ALA A 221 -1.89 19.23 -6.38
N ILE A 222 -1.03 20.08 -5.81
CA ILE A 222 -1.42 21.12 -4.85
C ILE A 222 -2.30 22.17 -5.54
N VAL A 223 -1.91 22.65 -6.72
CA VAL A 223 -2.69 23.63 -7.49
C VAL A 223 -4.05 23.06 -7.91
N LEU A 224 -4.07 21.85 -8.46
CA LEU A 224 -5.33 21.21 -8.85
C LEU A 224 -6.20 20.87 -7.63
N GLY A 225 -5.60 20.39 -6.54
CA GLY A 225 -6.29 20.09 -5.30
C GLY A 225 -6.86 21.35 -4.62
N SER A 226 -6.15 22.49 -4.67
CA SER A 226 -6.63 23.74 -4.07
C SER A 226 -7.84 24.29 -4.81
N ILE A 227 -7.87 24.17 -6.15
CA ILE A 227 -8.97 24.69 -6.99
C ILE A 227 -10.16 23.73 -7.04
N PHE A 228 -9.91 22.43 -7.29
CA PHE A 228 -10.97 21.48 -7.68
C PHE A 228 -11.38 20.50 -6.59
N LEU A 229 -10.56 20.25 -5.57
CA LEU A 229 -10.96 19.38 -4.45
C LEU A 229 -11.94 20.14 -3.55
N GLN A 230 -13.09 19.54 -3.26
CA GLN A 230 -14.06 20.08 -2.32
C GLN A 230 -13.83 19.46 -0.93
N GLU A 231 -14.09 20.23 0.12
CA GLU A 231 -14.02 19.72 1.49
C GLU A 231 -15.18 18.73 1.72
N THR A 232 -14.86 17.56 2.28
CA THR A 232 -15.81 16.47 2.50
C THR A 232 -16.21 16.33 3.97
N LEU A 233 -15.43 16.91 4.90
CA LEU A 233 -15.79 16.90 6.31
C LEU A 233 -17.15 17.60 6.53
N PRO A 234 -18.16 16.94 7.10
CA PRO A 234 -19.46 17.55 7.35
C PRO A 234 -19.32 18.69 8.36
N ARG A 235 -19.38 19.93 7.88
CA ARG A 235 -19.39 21.12 8.74
C ARG A 235 -20.69 21.09 9.56
N HIS A 236 -20.60 20.65 10.82
CA HIS A 236 -21.62 20.89 11.84
C HIS A 236 -23.02 20.24 11.62
N LYS A 237 -23.11 18.92 11.43
CA LYS A 237 -24.39 18.16 11.54
C LYS A 237 -24.40 17.08 12.63
N ARG A 238 -23.48 17.14 13.59
CA ARG A 238 -23.29 16.10 14.61
C ARG A 238 -24.17 16.26 15.87
N SER A 239 -24.91 17.36 16.02
CA SER A 239 -25.72 17.62 17.22
C SER A 239 -27.22 17.37 17.07
N ALA A 240 -27.77 17.27 15.85
CA ALA A 240 -29.22 17.19 15.66
C ALA A 240 -29.77 15.76 15.44
N HIS A 241 -28.90 14.79 15.09
CA HIS A 241 -29.35 13.43 14.74
C HIS A 241 -29.09 12.37 15.83
N ARG A 242 -28.54 12.78 16.99
CA ARG A 242 -28.33 11.91 18.15
C ARG A 242 -29.51 11.90 19.13
N THR A 243 -30.50 12.77 18.93
CA THR A 243 -31.66 12.93 19.81
C THR A 243 -32.95 12.27 19.28
N ALA A 244 -32.89 11.55 18.15
CA ALA A 244 -34.07 10.93 17.55
C ALA A 244 -33.87 9.45 17.16
N GLN A 245 -33.05 8.70 17.91
CA GLN A 245 -33.09 7.24 17.87
C GLN A 245 -33.80 6.73 19.14
N PRO A 246 -34.90 5.97 19.03
CA PRO A 246 -35.51 5.31 20.17
C PRO A 246 -34.48 4.38 20.83
N ALA A 247 -34.44 4.37 22.15
CA ALA A 247 -33.48 3.67 23.00
C ALA A 247 -33.61 2.12 22.98
N GLY A 248 -33.78 1.50 21.80
CA GLY A 248 -34.10 0.08 21.65
C GLY A 248 -33.37 -0.72 20.56
N SER A 249 -32.61 -0.10 19.65
CA SER A 249 -31.79 -0.87 18.71
C SER A 249 -30.41 -1.11 19.30
N LYS A 250 -30.15 -2.35 19.75
CA LYS A 250 -28.86 -2.80 20.26
C LYS A 250 -27.70 -2.35 19.36
N ASP A 251 -26.61 -1.92 19.99
CA ASP A 251 -25.26 -1.68 19.44
C ASP A 251 -24.66 -2.95 18.78
N GLU A 252 -25.32 -3.55 17.80
CA GLU A 252 -24.79 -4.74 17.09
C GLU A 252 -23.63 -4.39 16.15
N ASP A 253 -23.39 -3.10 15.86
CA ASP A 253 -22.36 -2.61 14.94
C ASP A 253 -21.28 -1.75 15.61
N ALA A 254 -21.13 -1.79 16.94
CA ALA A 254 -20.01 -1.10 17.59
C ALA A 254 -18.65 -1.67 17.11
N PRO A 255 -17.64 -0.82 16.81
CA PRO A 255 -16.33 -1.32 16.40
C PRO A 255 -15.71 -2.13 17.54
N MET A 256 -15.36 -3.38 17.26
CA MET A 256 -14.69 -4.22 18.23
C MET A 256 -13.37 -3.60 18.66
N SER A 257 -13.05 -3.71 19.95
CA SER A 257 -11.75 -3.34 20.48
C SER A 257 -10.63 -4.11 19.77
N ILE A 258 -9.49 -3.44 19.54
CA ILE A 258 -8.29 -4.06 18.95
C ILE A 258 -7.89 -5.34 19.70
N ARG A 259 -8.04 -5.35 21.04
CA ARG A 259 -7.74 -6.53 21.86
C ARG A 259 -8.63 -7.73 21.52
N ALA A 260 -9.92 -7.49 21.28
CA ALA A 260 -10.86 -8.54 20.90
C ALA A 260 -10.57 -9.08 19.49
N LEU A 261 -10.24 -8.20 18.54
CA LEU A 261 -9.85 -8.60 17.19
C LEU A 261 -8.56 -9.44 17.18
N LEU A 262 -7.57 -9.08 18.00
CA LEU A 262 -6.32 -9.84 18.13
C LEU A 262 -6.47 -11.16 18.91
N GLY A 263 -7.59 -11.33 19.63
CA GLY A 263 -7.95 -12.58 20.29
C GLY A 263 -8.30 -13.70 19.31
N ASP A 264 -8.81 -13.35 18.13
CA ASP A 264 -9.15 -14.32 17.09
C ASP A 264 -7.87 -14.89 16.43
N VAL A 265 -7.73 -16.22 16.48
CA VAL A 265 -6.59 -16.94 15.92
C VAL A 265 -6.46 -16.80 14.40
N THR A 266 -7.57 -16.72 13.67
CA THR A 266 -7.62 -16.55 12.22
C THR A 266 -7.15 -15.15 11.84
N ILE A 267 -7.64 -14.12 12.55
CA ILE A 267 -7.21 -12.74 12.34
C ILE A 267 -5.71 -12.61 12.62
N ARG A 268 -5.23 -13.17 13.74
CA ARG A 268 -3.80 -13.14 14.10
C ARG A 268 -2.93 -13.82 13.04
N ARG A 269 -3.37 -14.96 12.50
CA ARG A 269 -2.65 -15.65 11.40
C ARG A 269 -2.58 -14.80 10.14
N ILE A 270 -3.68 -14.19 9.71
CA ILE A 270 -3.73 -13.32 8.52
C ILE A 270 -2.82 -12.10 8.70
N LEU A 271 -2.88 -11.44 9.87
CA LEU A 271 -2.03 -10.29 10.19
C LEU A 271 -0.55 -10.68 10.23
N SER A 272 -0.22 -11.85 10.79
CA SER A 272 1.15 -12.36 10.80
C SER A 272 1.69 -12.59 9.38
N THR A 273 0.93 -13.23 8.50
CA THR A 273 1.34 -13.44 7.12
C THR A 273 1.47 -12.16 6.33
N GLN A 274 0.62 -11.17 6.62
CA GLN A 274 0.71 -9.84 6.03
C GLN A 274 1.96 -9.09 6.48
N PHE A 275 2.35 -9.20 7.75
CA PHE A 275 3.61 -8.63 8.25
C PHE A 275 4.81 -9.20 7.48
N TRP A 276 4.92 -10.53 7.40
CA TRP A 276 6.04 -11.17 6.69
C TRP A 276 6.07 -10.83 5.19
N LEU A 277 4.91 -10.76 4.55
CA LEU A 277 4.83 -10.37 3.15
C LEU A 277 5.30 -8.92 2.94
N ASN A 278 4.85 -7.97 3.77
CA ASN A 278 5.31 -6.58 3.69
C ASN A 278 6.80 -6.46 4.00
N PHE A 279 7.30 -7.25 4.95
CA PHE A 279 8.72 -7.29 5.30
C PHE A 279 9.56 -7.76 4.10
N LEU A 280 9.24 -8.90 3.51
CA LEU A 280 9.94 -9.41 2.32
C LEU A 280 9.87 -8.45 1.13
N ASN A 281 8.72 -7.79 0.94
CA ASN A 281 8.58 -6.77 -0.09
C ASN A 281 9.48 -5.56 0.16
N ALA A 282 9.59 -5.11 1.42
CA ALA A 282 10.48 -4.01 1.80
C ALA A 282 11.95 -4.39 1.62
N CYS A 283 12.33 -5.60 2.04
CA CYS A 283 13.68 -6.13 1.82
C CYS A 283 14.02 -6.18 0.33
N HIS A 284 13.12 -6.67 -0.51
CA HIS A 284 13.33 -6.71 -1.96
C HIS A 284 13.47 -5.31 -2.57
N ALA A 285 12.65 -4.35 -2.12
CA ALA A 285 12.70 -2.98 -2.62
C ALA A 285 14.05 -2.30 -2.33
N ALA A 286 14.68 -2.61 -1.20
CA ALA A 286 15.97 -2.08 -0.79
C ALA A 286 17.17 -2.85 -1.39
N LEU A 287 17.07 -4.19 -1.42
CA LEU A 287 18.16 -5.05 -1.89
C LEU A 287 18.37 -5.01 -3.39
N LEU A 288 17.30 -4.93 -4.19
CA LEU A 288 17.44 -4.98 -5.65
C LEU A 288 18.32 -3.82 -6.19
N PRO A 289 18.06 -2.54 -5.85
CA PRO A 289 18.92 -1.44 -6.28
C PRO A 289 20.34 -1.54 -5.71
N LEU A 290 20.49 -1.93 -4.44
CA LEU A 290 21.79 -2.10 -3.81
C LEU A 290 22.63 -3.17 -4.50
N PHE A 291 22.05 -4.33 -4.78
CA PHE A 291 22.70 -5.43 -5.49
C PHE A 291 23.09 -5.02 -6.91
N CYS A 292 22.18 -4.39 -7.64
CA CYS A 292 22.46 -3.93 -8.99
C CYS A 292 23.59 -2.89 -9.00
N TYR A 293 23.63 -1.96 -8.04
CA TYR A 293 24.66 -0.92 -7.95
C TYR A 293 26.02 -1.44 -7.47
N THR A 294 26.04 -2.36 -6.50
CA THR A 294 27.26 -2.87 -5.87
C THR A 294 28.22 -3.45 -6.91
N ALA A 295 29.52 -3.22 -6.74
CA ALA A 295 30.51 -3.71 -7.69
C ALA A 295 30.50 -5.24 -7.80
N ILE A 296 30.80 -5.78 -8.99
CA ILE A 296 30.92 -7.23 -9.21
C ILE A 296 31.95 -7.84 -8.24
N ALA A 297 33.08 -7.17 -7.98
CA ALA A 297 34.07 -7.64 -7.01
C ALA A 297 33.54 -7.77 -5.56
N HIS A 298 32.44 -7.08 -5.24
CA HIS A 298 31.83 -7.07 -3.91
C HIS A 298 30.46 -7.78 -3.87
N GLY A 299 30.15 -8.64 -4.85
CA GLY A 299 28.93 -9.44 -4.82
C GLY A 299 27.72 -8.82 -5.51
N GLY A 300 27.89 -7.75 -6.29
CA GLY A 300 26.82 -7.09 -7.06
C GLY A 300 26.94 -7.23 -8.57
N LEU A 301 26.41 -6.26 -9.32
CA LEU A 301 26.36 -6.23 -10.79
C LEU A 301 27.00 -4.99 -11.47
N SER A 302 27.47 -3.99 -10.70
CA SER A 302 28.05 -2.74 -11.23
C SER A 302 27.17 -1.97 -12.25
N LEU A 303 25.85 -1.98 -12.08
CA LEU A 303 24.92 -1.31 -12.99
C LEU A 303 24.76 0.19 -12.66
N SER A 304 24.49 0.98 -13.70
CA SER A 304 24.24 2.42 -13.56
C SER A 304 22.86 2.72 -12.95
N SER A 305 22.65 3.92 -12.42
CA SER A 305 21.33 4.35 -11.92
C SER A 305 20.24 4.30 -13.00
N SER A 306 20.59 4.54 -14.27
CA SER A 306 19.67 4.45 -15.40
C SER A 306 19.22 3.01 -15.66
N ASP A 307 20.14 2.05 -15.61
CA ASP A 307 19.82 0.62 -15.75
C ASP A 307 18.94 0.15 -14.58
N ILE A 308 19.29 0.56 -13.35
CA ILE A 308 18.52 0.25 -12.14
C ILE A 308 17.09 0.82 -12.25
N GLY A 309 16.95 2.08 -12.67
CA GLY A 309 15.65 2.71 -12.87
C GLY A 309 14.80 1.97 -13.91
N SER A 310 15.42 1.53 -15.00
CA SER A 310 14.77 0.74 -16.05
C SER A 310 14.29 -0.63 -15.53
N ILE A 311 15.12 -1.33 -14.74
CA ILE A 311 14.76 -2.59 -14.10
C ILE A 311 13.58 -2.41 -13.14
N LEU A 312 13.63 -1.39 -12.27
CA LEU A 312 12.58 -1.11 -11.30
C LEU A 312 11.25 -0.68 -11.96
N ALA A 313 11.32 0.16 -13.00
CA ALA A 313 10.15 0.57 -13.78
C ALA A 313 9.52 -0.63 -14.51
N THR A 314 10.34 -1.48 -15.13
CA THR A 314 9.89 -2.72 -15.80
C THR A 314 9.24 -3.67 -14.81
N ASN A 315 9.84 -3.86 -13.62
CA ASN A 315 9.29 -4.67 -12.56
C ASN A 315 7.90 -4.18 -12.12
N GLY A 316 7.72 -2.86 -11.97
CA GLY A 316 6.43 -2.25 -11.67
C GLY A 316 5.39 -2.49 -12.77
N ALA A 317 5.75 -2.25 -14.04
CA ALA A 317 4.86 -2.43 -15.18
C ALA A 317 4.41 -3.89 -15.33
N PHE A 318 5.35 -4.84 -15.23
CA PHE A 318 5.07 -6.26 -15.34
C PHE A 318 4.20 -6.77 -14.19
N THR A 319 4.44 -6.26 -12.97
CA THR A 319 3.62 -6.55 -11.81
C THR A 319 2.17 -6.11 -12.00
N ILE A 320 1.92 -4.91 -12.53
CA ILE A 320 0.57 -4.44 -12.84
C ILE A 320 -0.09 -5.36 -13.88
N PHE A 321 0.63 -5.67 -14.96
CA PHE A 321 0.12 -6.51 -16.03
C PHE A 321 -0.33 -7.89 -15.52
N ILE A 322 0.51 -8.56 -14.72
CA ILE A 322 0.16 -9.83 -14.08
C ILE A 322 -1.04 -9.66 -13.15
N GLN A 323 -1.09 -8.62 -12.33
CA GLN A 323 -2.19 -8.40 -11.40
C GLN A 323 -3.52 -8.11 -12.10
N LEU A 324 -3.54 -7.40 -13.23
CA LEU A 324 -4.78 -7.10 -13.93
C LEU A 324 -5.32 -8.30 -14.73
N ILE A 325 -4.45 -9.14 -15.27
CA ILE A 325 -4.85 -10.23 -16.17
C ILE A 325 -4.89 -11.59 -15.46
N ALA A 326 -3.81 -11.94 -14.75
CA ALA A 326 -3.67 -13.26 -14.16
C ALA A 326 -4.52 -13.41 -12.91
N PHE A 327 -4.54 -12.41 -12.01
CA PHE A 327 -5.22 -12.53 -10.72
C PHE A 327 -6.72 -12.86 -10.83
N PRO A 328 -7.55 -12.16 -11.64
CA PRO A 328 -8.98 -12.50 -11.75
C PRO A 328 -9.21 -13.91 -12.28
N THR A 329 -8.36 -14.35 -13.21
CA THR A 329 -8.43 -15.69 -13.81
C THR A 329 -8.07 -16.77 -12.78
N LEU A 330 -6.99 -16.57 -12.03
CA LEU A 330 -6.57 -17.49 -10.96
C LEU A 330 -7.59 -17.52 -9.82
N GLU A 331 -8.11 -16.38 -9.39
CA GLU A 331 -9.10 -16.31 -8.30
C GLU A 331 -10.36 -17.11 -8.64
N ARG A 332 -10.90 -16.95 -9.86
CA ARG A 332 -12.06 -17.71 -10.33
C ARG A 332 -11.78 -19.21 -10.43
N ARG A 333 -10.64 -19.60 -11.02
CA ARG A 333 -10.27 -21.01 -11.20
C ARG A 333 -9.98 -21.73 -9.88
N LEU A 334 -9.43 -21.02 -8.90
CA LEU A 334 -9.01 -21.61 -7.63
C LEU A 334 -10.06 -21.46 -6.53
N GLY A 335 -11.19 -20.80 -6.79
CA GLY A 335 -12.29 -20.69 -5.85
C GLY A 335 -12.08 -19.67 -4.72
N GLY A 336 -11.25 -18.63 -4.95
CA GLY A 336 -11.10 -17.49 -4.04
C GLY A 336 -9.66 -17.10 -3.68
N PRO A 337 -9.48 -16.08 -2.81
CA PRO A 337 -8.18 -15.47 -2.56
C PRO A 337 -7.21 -16.33 -1.72
N ALA A 338 -7.71 -17.17 -0.81
CA ALA A 338 -6.86 -18.02 0.03
C ALA A 338 -6.02 -19.05 -0.76
N PRO A 339 -6.60 -19.87 -1.65
CA PRO A 339 -5.82 -20.85 -2.44
C PRO A 339 -4.86 -20.17 -3.42
N VAL A 340 -5.24 -19.03 -4.01
CA VAL A 340 -4.32 -18.22 -4.83
C VAL A 340 -3.14 -17.77 -3.97
N TYR A 341 -3.39 -17.21 -2.79
CA TYR A 341 -2.35 -16.70 -1.89
C TYR A 341 -1.28 -17.76 -1.58
N LYS A 342 -1.71 -18.98 -1.22
CA LYS A 342 -0.81 -20.09 -0.88
C LYS A 342 0.11 -20.49 -2.04
N ARG A 343 -0.41 -20.48 -3.28
CA ARG A 343 0.34 -20.92 -4.46
C ARG A 343 1.28 -19.83 -4.98
N VAL A 344 0.80 -18.59 -5.08
CA VAL A 344 1.61 -17.50 -5.63
C VAL A 344 2.73 -17.06 -4.69
N THR A 345 2.54 -17.21 -3.36
CA THR A 345 3.61 -16.94 -2.37
C THR A 345 4.78 -17.91 -2.50
N ALA A 346 4.57 -19.12 -3.05
CA ALA A 346 5.64 -20.09 -3.30
C ALA A 346 6.70 -19.59 -4.31
N ALA A 347 6.38 -18.55 -5.09
CA ALA A 347 7.36 -17.93 -5.99
C ALA A 347 8.38 -17.03 -5.25
N LEU A 348 8.11 -16.57 -4.01
CA LEU A 348 9.01 -15.67 -3.28
C LEU A 348 10.39 -16.29 -2.99
N PRO A 349 10.52 -17.53 -2.49
CA PRO A 349 11.83 -18.16 -2.32
C PRO A 349 12.62 -18.25 -3.61
N LEU A 350 11.95 -18.53 -4.72
CA LEU A 350 12.61 -18.65 -6.03
C LEU A 350 13.22 -17.32 -6.50
N VAL A 351 12.57 -16.18 -6.19
CA VAL A 351 13.11 -14.84 -6.49
C VAL A 351 14.49 -14.65 -5.87
N TRP A 352 14.68 -15.07 -4.61
CA TRP A 352 15.95 -14.90 -3.91
C TRP A 352 17.09 -15.75 -4.46
N ILE A 353 16.79 -16.86 -5.16
CA ILE A 353 17.79 -17.69 -5.84
C ILE A 353 18.30 -17.00 -7.12
N CYS A 354 17.48 -16.17 -7.76
CA CYS A 354 17.89 -15.48 -8.98
C CYS A 354 19.05 -14.49 -8.76
N PHE A 355 19.16 -13.87 -7.58
CA PHE A 355 20.23 -12.90 -7.26
C PHE A 355 21.64 -13.52 -7.24
N PRO A 356 21.94 -14.58 -6.47
CA PRO A 356 23.25 -15.23 -6.50
C PRO A 356 23.54 -15.83 -7.88
N LEU A 357 22.53 -16.35 -8.60
CA LEU A 357 22.71 -16.84 -9.97
C LEU A 357 23.13 -15.71 -10.93
N ALA A 358 22.48 -14.55 -10.86
CA ALA A 358 22.85 -13.38 -11.66
C ALA A 358 24.29 -12.93 -11.35
N HIS A 359 24.68 -12.96 -10.07
CA HIS A 359 26.04 -12.63 -9.65
C HIS A 359 27.08 -13.63 -10.19
N ILE A 360 26.81 -14.93 -10.11
CA ILE A 360 27.70 -15.97 -10.65
C ILE A 360 27.92 -15.79 -12.15
N ILE A 361 26.85 -15.51 -12.92
CA ILE A 361 26.98 -15.25 -14.36
C ILE A 361 27.84 -14.01 -14.61
N ALA A 362 27.64 -12.95 -13.81
CA ALA A 362 28.41 -11.72 -13.92
C ALA A 362 29.90 -11.93 -13.61
N SER A 363 30.23 -12.69 -12.56
CA SER A 363 31.62 -12.89 -12.11
C SER A 363 32.40 -13.92 -12.93
N THR A 364 31.73 -14.93 -13.50
CA THR A 364 32.39 -16.00 -14.27
C THR A 364 32.44 -15.72 -15.77
N THR A 365 31.31 -15.34 -16.36
CA THR A 365 31.14 -15.25 -17.81
C THR A 365 31.11 -13.80 -18.29
N GLY A 366 30.69 -12.86 -17.43
CA GLY A 366 30.46 -11.46 -17.82
C GLY A 366 29.33 -11.28 -18.85
N SER A 367 28.51 -12.32 -19.07
CA SER A 367 27.47 -12.32 -20.09
C SER A 367 26.31 -11.40 -19.70
N LYS A 368 26.26 -10.22 -20.32
CA LYS A 368 25.15 -9.26 -20.14
C LYS A 368 23.79 -9.89 -20.46
N ALA A 369 23.71 -10.69 -21.52
CA ALA A 369 22.49 -11.39 -21.90
C ALA A 369 22.03 -12.39 -20.83
N GLY A 370 22.97 -13.13 -20.23
CA GLY A 370 22.67 -14.07 -19.14
C GLY A 370 22.16 -13.36 -17.89
N ILE A 371 22.79 -12.24 -17.49
CA ILE A 371 22.35 -11.43 -16.35
C ILE A 371 20.92 -10.92 -16.59
N VAL A 372 20.66 -10.34 -17.77
CA VAL A 372 19.32 -9.84 -18.13
C VAL A 372 18.28 -10.96 -18.12
N ALA A 373 18.60 -12.13 -18.66
CA ALA A 373 17.68 -13.28 -18.67
C ALA A 373 17.29 -13.70 -17.24
N VAL A 374 18.27 -13.81 -16.33
CA VAL A 374 17.99 -14.18 -14.92
C VAL A 374 17.19 -13.09 -14.20
N LEU A 375 17.49 -11.81 -14.43
CA LEU A 375 16.74 -10.70 -13.84
C LEU A 375 15.29 -10.64 -14.38
N LEU A 376 15.07 -10.96 -15.66
CA LEU A 376 13.71 -11.08 -16.22
C LEU A 376 12.94 -12.21 -15.56
N VAL A 377 13.57 -13.37 -15.34
CA VAL A 377 12.96 -14.47 -14.58
C VAL A 377 12.62 -14.02 -13.16
N ALA A 378 13.52 -13.29 -12.49
CA ALA A 378 13.26 -12.73 -11.17
C ALA A 378 12.06 -11.78 -11.17
N ILE A 379 11.94 -10.89 -12.18
CA ILE A 379 10.81 -9.97 -12.35
C ILE A 379 9.50 -10.74 -12.57
N VAL A 380 9.51 -11.82 -13.35
CA VAL A 380 8.31 -12.64 -13.58
C VAL A 380 7.86 -13.33 -12.29
N LEU A 381 8.78 -14.00 -11.59
CA LEU A 381 8.51 -14.63 -10.29
C LEU A 381 8.06 -13.60 -9.26
N ARG A 382 8.63 -12.39 -9.33
CA ARG A 382 8.25 -11.27 -8.48
C ARG A 382 6.83 -10.79 -8.76
N GLY A 383 6.46 -10.62 -10.03
CA GLY A 383 5.10 -10.26 -10.42
C GLY A 383 4.06 -11.30 -9.97
N ILE A 384 4.39 -12.59 -10.09
CA ILE A 384 3.55 -13.69 -9.59
C ILE A 384 3.38 -13.58 -8.08
N SER A 385 4.48 -13.54 -7.33
CA SER A 385 4.42 -13.43 -5.87
C SER A 385 3.77 -12.15 -5.37
N ASN A 386 3.85 -11.04 -6.11
CA ASN A 386 3.26 -9.78 -5.68
C ASN A 386 1.71 -9.80 -5.68
N MET A 387 1.08 -10.75 -6.40
CA MET A 387 -0.36 -11.01 -6.27
C MET A 387 -0.78 -11.36 -4.83
N SER A 388 0.15 -11.89 -4.03
CA SER A 388 -0.05 -12.15 -2.61
C SER A 388 -0.50 -10.92 -1.81
N ILE A 389 -0.12 -9.70 -2.20
CA ILE A 389 -0.55 -8.46 -1.51
C ILE A 389 -2.06 -8.29 -1.66
N VAL A 390 -2.57 -8.50 -2.88
CA VAL A 390 -4.00 -8.39 -3.19
C VAL A 390 -4.76 -9.47 -2.43
N CYS A 391 -4.30 -10.72 -2.50
CA CYS A 391 -4.93 -11.82 -1.76
C CYS A 391 -4.96 -11.55 -0.26
N SER A 392 -3.84 -11.10 0.33
CA SER A 392 -3.75 -10.83 1.76
C SER A 392 -4.64 -9.67 2.18
N SER A 393 -4.72 -8.59 1.39
CA SER A 393 -5.67 -7.49 1.64
C SER A 393 -7.12 -7.96 1.59
N LEU A 394 -7.48 -8.83 0.64
CA LEU A 394 -8.80 -9.44 0.58
C LEU A 394 -9.08 -10.34 1.79
N LEU A 395 -8.10 -11.13 2.24
CA LEU A 395 -8.26 -11.97 3.43
C LEU A 395 -8.46 -11.14 4.70
N VAL A 396 -7.72 -10.06 4.88
CA VAL A 396 -7.92 -9.08 5.98
C VAL A 396 -9.34 -8.53 5.92
N ASN A 397 -9.80 -8.08 4.74
CA ASN A 397 -11.15 -7.54 4.57
C ASN A 397 -12.23 -8.60 4.83
N ASN A 398 -11.98 -9.86 4.46
CA ASN A 398 -12.94 -10.97 4.61
C ASN A 398 -13.01 -11.47 6.06
N ALA A 399 -11.94 -11.29 6.84
CA ALA A 399 -11.87 -11.68 8.24
C ALA A 399 -12.51 -10.65 9.19
N ALA A 400 -12.90 -9.47 8.70
CA ALA A 400 -13.57 -8.46 9.51
C ALA A 400 -14.95 -8.96 10.00
N PRO A 401 -15.16 -9.12 11.33
CA PRO A 401 -16.39 -9.70 11.87
C PRO A 401 -17.62 -8.82 11.62
N THR A 402 -17.45 -7.50 11.75
CA THR A 402 -18.48 -6.48 11.52
C THR A 402 -17.98 -5.40 10.57
N ARG A 403 -18.89 -4.66 9.95
CA ARG A 403 -18.55 -3.55 9.05
C ARG A 403 -17.76 -2.45 9.76
N ALA A 404 -18.10 -2.15 11.01
CA ALA A 404 -17.37 -1.18 11.83
C ALA A 404 -15.94 -1.63 12.17
N SER A 405 -15.71 -2.94 12.33
CA SER A 405 -14.39 -3.49 12.64
C SER A 405 -13.45 -3.53 11.42
N LEU A 406 -13.98 -3.43 10.20
CA LEU A 406 -13.19 -3.46 8.96
C LEU A 406 -12.16 -2.32 8.89
N ALA A 407 -12.54 -1.11 9.30
CA ALA A 407 -11.64 0.05 9.32
C ALA A 407 -10.52 -0.13 10.36
N THR A 408 -10.86 -0.60 11.56
CA THR A 408 -9.90 -0.91 12.63
C THR A 408 -8.91 -1.98 12.19
N LEU A 409 -9.40 -3.09 11.62
CA LEU A 409 -8.57 -4.20 11.18
C LEU A 409 -7.63 -3.80 10.03
N ASN A 410 -8.11 -3.01 9.06
CA ASN A 410 -7.25 -2.44 8.01
C ASN A 410 -6.19 -1.49 8.58
N SER A 411 -6.52 -0.72 9.61
CA SER A 411 -5.57 0.19 10.26
C SER A 411 -4.46 -0.59 10.99
N VAL A 412 -4.82 -1.65 11.73
CA VAL A 412 -3.86 -2.56 12.38
C VAL A 412 -2.97 -3.23 11.33
N SER A 413 -3.56 -3.71 10.22
CA SER A 413 -2.82 -4.29 9.10
C SER A 413 -1.83 -3.29 8.46
N GLN A 414 -2.26 -2.04 8.27
CA GLN A 414 -1.43 -0.97 7.73
C GLN A 414 -0.27 -0.60 8.65
N MET A 415 -0.50 -0.55 9.97
CA MET A 415 0.55 -0.34 10.96
C MET A 415 1.59 -1.45 10.93
N ALA A 416 1.15 -2.72 10.88
CA ALA A 416 2.06 -3.84 10.74
C ALA A 416 2.91 -3.70 9.47
N GLY A 417 2.31 -3.29 8.34
CA GLY A 417 3.05 -3.01 7.10
C GLY A 417 4.04 -1.84 7.21
N CYS A 418 3.72 -0.77 7.95
CA CYS A 418 4.68 0.31 8.21
C CYS A 418 5.85 -0.18 9.07
N LEU A 419 5.59 -0.95 10.13
CA LEU A 419 6.63 -1.54 10.97
C LEU A 419 7.54 -2.48 10.16
N SER A 420 6.96 -3.32 9.29
CA SER A 420 7.73 -4.16 8.38
C SER A 420 8.66 -3.35 7.46
N ARG A 421 8.17 -2.22 6.92
CA ARG A 421 8.97 -1.32 6.07
C ARG A 421 10.04 -0.53 6.83
N THR A 422 9.87 -0.36 8.14
CA THR A 422 10.90 0.23 9.00
C THR A 422 12.06 -0.75 9.26
N ILE A 423 11.76 -2.03 9.44
CA ILE A 423 12.77 -3.02 9.81
C ILE A 423 13.44 -3.63 8.56
N GLY A 424 12.64 -3.89 7.51
CA GLY A 424 13.06 -4.64 6.32
C GLY A 424 14.31 -4.08 5.61
N PRO A 425 14.32 -2.82 5.16
CA PRO A 425 15.47 -2.25 4.45
C PRO A 425 16.74 -2.31 5.28
N THR A 426 16.74 -1.74 6.50
CA THR A 426 17.92 -1.77 7.39
C THR A 426 18.40 -3.19 7.66
N PHE A 427 17.50 -4.14 7.94
CA PHE A 427 17.88 -5.54 8.17
C PHE A 427 18.53 -6.15 6.93
N SER A 428 17.85 -6.07 5.78
CA SER A 428 18.27 -6.77 4.56
C SER A 428 19.54 -6.17 3.96
N THR A 429 19.65 -4.84 3.87
CA THR A 429 20.82 -4.19 3.30
C THR A 429 22.03 -4.28 4.22
N SER A 430 21.85 -4.26 5.54
CA SER A 430 22.93 -4.51 6.50
C SER A 430 23.38 -5.96 6.47
N LEU A 431 22.46 -6.90 6.26
CA LEU A 431 22.80 -8.30 6.10
C LEU A 431 23.58 -8.56 4.80
N PHE A 432 23.22 -7.89 3.70
CA PHE A 432 23.99 -7.91 2.45
C PHE A 432 25.39 -7.31 2.63
N ALA A 433 25.49 -6.15 3.29
CA ALA A 433 26.74 -5.52 3.67
C ALA A 433 27.63 -6.44 4.53
N TYR A 434 27.06 -7.09 5.55
CA TYR A 434 27.78 -8.02 6.42
C TYR A 434 28.26 -9.25 5.65
N SER A 435 27.38 -9.83 4.82
CA SER A 435 27.65 -11.01 3.97
C SER A 435 28.84 -10.77 3.04
N THR A 436 28.85 -9.62 2.36
CA THR A 436 29.88 -9.23 1.40
C THR A 436 31.18 -8.79 2.08
N SER A 437 31.12 -8.04 3.18
CA SER A 437 32.30 -7.58 3.93
C SER A 437 33.12 -8.74 4.52
N ASN A 438 32.45 -9.76 5.07
CA ASN A 438 33.11 -10.87 5.76
C ASN A 438 33.28 -12.09 4.85
N HIS A 439 32.94 -11.99 3.56
CA HIS A 439 32.95 -13.08 2.59
C HIS A 439 32.25 -14.36 3.07
N VAL A 440 31.21 -14.23 3.90
CA VAL A 440 30.47 -15.38 4.43
C VAL A 440 29.76 -16.06 3.26
N TRP A 441 30.11 -17.33 3.02
CA TRP A 441 29.64 -18.11 1.87
C TRP A 441 29.87 -17.38 0.54
N ALA A 442 31.09 -16.89 0.33
CA ALA A 442 31.47 -16.11 -0.86
C ALA A 442 30.57 -14.87 -1.09
N GLY A 443 30.10 -14.25 0.00
CA GLY A 443 29.25 -13.07 -0.05
C GLY A 443 27.76 -13.36 -0.27
N GLN A 444 27.36 -14.64 -0.39
CA GLN A 444 25.99 -15.04 -0.73
C GLN A 444 25.10 -15.38 0.48
N PHE A 445 25.63 -15.30 1.70
CA PHE A 445 24.89 -15.61 2.94
C PHE A 445 23.57 -14.84 3.07
N SER A 446 23.55 -13.55 2.70
CA SER A 446 22.34 -12.73 2.75
C SER A 446 21.16 -13.32 1.94
N TRP A 447 21.43 -13.88 0.76
CA TRP A 447 20.41 -14.51 -0.08
C TRP A 447 19.86 -15.79 0.52
N ALA A 448 20.70 -16.59 1.17
CA ALA A 448 20.27 -17.80 1.86
C ALA A 448 19.32 -17.48 3.03
N VAL A 449 19.62 -16.41 3.79
CA VAL A 449 18.73 -15.94 4.86
C VAL A 449 17.41 -15.41 4.29
N MET A 450 17.44 -14.61 3.23
CA MET A 450 16.21 -14.11 2.59
C MET A 450 15.36 -15.26 2.05
N TRP A 451 15.99 -16.26 1.43
CA TRP A 451 15.35 -17.48 0.99
C TRP A 451 14.67 -18.21 2.17
N ALA A 452 15.38 -18.45 3.27
CA ALA A 452 14.85 -19.15 4.44
C ALA A 452 13.67 -18.42 5.08
N ILE A 453 13.74 -17.09 5.21
CA ILE A 453 12.62 -16.27 5.72
C ILE A 453 11.43 -16.36 4.76
N SER A 454 11.66 -16.27 3.45
CA SER A 454 10.57 -16.35 2.46
C SER A 454 9.92 -17.74 2.37
N ALA A 455 10.71 -18.81 2.52
CA ALA A 455 10.22 -20.18 2.56
C ALA A 455 9.38 -20.40 3.83
N THR A 456 9.86 -19.89 4.96
CA THR A 456 9.11 -19.92 6.22
C THR A 456 7.80 -19.12 6.10
N ALA A 457 7.85 -17.91 5.55
CA ALA A 457 6.66 -17.09 5.31
C ALA A 457 5.64 -17.82 4.43
N TRP A 458 6.10 -18.47 3.36
CA TRP A 458 5.26 -19.32 2.52
C TRP A 458 4.63 -20.47 3.30
N LEU A 459 5.41 -21.23 4.10
CA LEU A 459 4.88 -22.31 4.94
C LEU A 459 3.81 -21.82 5.93
N VAL A 460 3.98 -20.61 6.50
CA VAL A 460 2.96 -19.99 7.36
C VAL A 460 1.68 -19.70 6.58
N THR A 461 1.75 -19.28 5.30
CA THR A 461 0.54 -19.08 4.48
C THR A 461 -0.27 -20.35 4.26
N LEU A 462 0.36 -21.53 4.28
CA LEU A 462 -0.34 -22.81 4.11
C LEU A 462 -1.34 -23.08 5.25
N ARG A 463 -1.05 -22.54 6.45
CA ARG A 463 -1.89 -22.66 7.67
C ARG A 463 -3.09 -21.71 7.68
N ILE A 464 -3.24 -20.85 6.68
CA ILE A 464 -4.40 -19.97 6.54
C ILE A 464 -5.61 -20.82 6.13
N GLN A 465 -6.68 -20.72 6.91
CA GLN A 465 -8.00 -21.17 6.50
C GLN A 465 -8.73 -19.99 5.88
N ALA A 466 -9.50 -20.23 4.82
CA ALA A 466 -10.32 -19.17 4.25
C ALA A 466 -11.29 -18.70 5.34
N PRO A 467 -11.30 -17.40 5.72
CA PRO A 467 -12.28 -16.91 6.68
C PRO A 467 -13.68 -17.19 6.13
N ALA A 468 -14.57 -17.69 6.98
CA ALA A 468 -15.98 -17.85 6.60
C ALA A 468 -16.47 -16.51 6.03
N LYS A 469 -17.21 -16.53 4.92
CA LYS A 469 -17.78 -15.30 4.35
C LYS A 469 -18.58 -14.60 5.45
N ALA A 470 -18.12 -13.43 5.88
CA ALA A 470 -18.76 -12.72 6.98
C ALA A 470 -20.25 -12.50 6.68
N ALA A 471 -21.12 -12.83 7.63
CA ALA A 471 -22.58 -12.86 7.44
C ALA A 471 -23.13 -11.52 6.92
N TRP A 472 -22.51 -10.40 7.33
CA TRP A 472 -22.87 -9.05 6.88
C TRP A 472 -22.66 -8.80 5.37
N ARG A 473 -21.86 -9.62 4.69
CA ARG A 473 -21.69 -9.55 3.22
C ARG A 473 -22.76 -10.30 2.44
N ASN A 474 -23.43 -11.24 3.08
CA ASN A 474 -24.49 -12.06 2.47
C ASN A 474 -25.90 -11.58 2.86
N ARG A 475 -26.04 -10.66 3.82
CA ARG A 475 -27.33 -10.03 4.11
C ARG A 475 -27.80 -9.33 2.83
N PRO A 476 -29.02 -9.61 2.33
CA PRO A 476 -29.65 -8.74 1.35
C PRO A 476 -29.57 -7.34 1.92
N ARG A 477 -29.01 -6.40 1.15
CA ARG A 477 -28.94 -5.00 1.59
C ARG A 477 -30.37 -4.60 1.95
N ALA A 478 -30.59 -4.24 3.22
CA ALA A 478 -31.89 -3.78 3.66
C ALA A 478 -32.32 -2.67 2.71
N SER A 479 -33.48 -2.88 2.09
CA SER A 479 -34.04 -2.09 0.99
C SER A 479 -34.26 -0.66 1.41
#